data_AF-A0A3D3DVU3-F1
#
_entry.id   AF-A0A3D3DVU3-F1
#
_cell.length_a   1.000
_cell.length_b   1.000
_cell.length_c   1.000
_cell.angle_alpha   90.00
_cell.angle_beta   90.00
_cell.angle_gamma   90.00
#
_symmetry.space_group_name_H-M   'P 1'
#
loop_
_entity.id
_entity.type
_entity.pdbx_description
1 polymer ?
#
loop_
_entity_poly.entity_id
_entity_poly.type
_entity_poly.pdbx_seq_one_letter_code
_entity_poly.pdbx_strand_id
1 'polypeptide(L)' 'MKAQVDDHVQNVGVEVINTAFAGMNAAERVAWLHDQFGSRLVLSSSFGLQAAVMLHLVSKNAPEIPVVWLD' A
#
# COMPACT_ATOMS: atom_id res chain seq x y z
N MET A 1 24.47 9.79 -17.68
CA MET A 1 23.99 8.47 -17.23
C MET A 1 22.50 8.59 -17.00
N LYS A 2 21.68 8.26 -18.01
CA LYS A 2 20.22 8.33 -17.88
C LYS A 2 19.80 7.06 -17.13
N ALA A 3 19.21 7.22 -15.95
CA ALA A 3 18.51 6.13 -15.32
C ALA A 3 17.35 5.75 -16.25
N GLN A 4 17.54 4.66 -16.97
CA GLN A 4 16.50 3.93 -17.66
C GLN A 4 15.55 3.47 -16.55
N VAL A 5 14.38 4.10 -16.47
CA VAL A 5 13.28 3.59 -15.65
C VAL A 5 12.86 2.30 -16.34
N ASP A 6 13.07 1.16 -15.69
CA ASP A 6 12.77 -0.16 -16.24
C ASP A 6 11.28 -0.25 -16.60
N ASP A 7 11.02 -0.28 -17.91
CA ASP A 7 9.73 -0.46 -18.58
C ASP A 7 9.14 -1.89 -18.39
N HIS A 8 9.58 -2.62 -17.35
CA HIS A 8 9.19 -4.01 -17.09
C HIS A 8 8.10 -4.19 -16.02
N VAL A 9 7.56 -3.09 -15.47
CA VAL A 9 6.30 -3.18 -14.73
C VAL A 9 5.20 -3.38 -15.77
N GLN A 10 4.76 -4.63 -15.92
CA GLN A 10 3.64 -5.04 -16.78
C GLN A 10 2.55 -3.97 -16.78
N ASN A 11 2.43 -3.22 -17.88
CA ASN A 11 1.56 -2.05 -18.06
C ASN A 11 0.08 -2.43 -18.22
N VAL A 12 -0.31 -3.54 -17.59
CA VAL A 12 -1.65 -4.10 -17.58
C VAL A 12 -2.02 -4.29 -16.11
N GLY A 13 -2.67 -3.28 -15.54
CA GLY A 13 -3.39 -3.43 -14.28
C GLY A 13 -3.38 -2.21 -13.36
N VAL A 14 -2.35 -1.35 -13.40
CA VAL A 14 -2.25 -0.21 -12.46
C VAL A 14 -3.35 0.83 -12.73
N GLU A 15 -3.61 1.16 -13.99
CA GLU A 15 -4.66 2.09 -14.42
C GLU A 15 -6.05 1.56 -14.05
N VAL A 16 -6.26 0.26 -14.22
CA VAL A 16 -7.52 -0.43 -13.90
C VAL A 16 -7.74 -0.43 -12.39
N ILE A 17 -6.71 -0.77 -11.60
CA ILE A 17 -6.76 -0.75 -10.14
C ILE A 17 -6.99 0.67 -9.61
N ASN A 18 -6.29 1.67 -10.17
CA ASN A 18 -6.49 3.07 -9.79
C ASN A 18 -7.92 3.54 -10.07
N THR A 19 -8.50 3.12 -11.20
CA THR A 19 -9.90 3.39 -11.54
C THR A 19 -10.86 2.74 -10.54
N ALA A 20 -10.63 1.47 -10.18
CA ALA A 20 -11.42 0.78 -9.17
C ALA A 20 -11.31 1.44 -7.79
N PHE A 21 -10.09 1.85 -7.41
CA PHE A 21 -9.82 2.49 -6.13
C PHE A 21 -10.47 3.87 -6.01
N ALA A 22 -10.71 4.59 -7.12
CA ALA A 22 -11.35 5.90 -7.09
C ALA A 22 -12.70 5.90 -6.35
N GLY A 23 -13.44 4.79 -6.41
CA GLY A 23 -14.70 4.61 -5.68
C GLY A 23 -14.56 4.06 -4.25
N MET A 24 -13.35 3.64 -3.85
CA MET A 24 -13.08 3.02 -2.55
C MET A 24 -12.55 4.04 -1.54
N ASN A 25 -13.03 3.95 -0.31
CA ASN A 25 -12.45 4.64 0.83
C ASN A 25 -11.12 3.99 1.29
N ALA A 26 -10.39 4.64 2.19
CA ALA A 26 -9.07 4.18 2.60
C ALA A 26 -9.08 2.79 3.26
N ALA A 27 -10.10 2.46 4.05
CA ALA A 27 -10.22 1.16 4.70
C ALA A 27 -10.44 0.04 3.67
N GLU A 28 -11.33 0.27 2.70
CA GLU A 28 -11.60 -0.66 1.60
C GLU A 28 -10.35 -0.92 0.76
N ARG A 29 -9.58 0.12 0.45
CA ARG A 29 -8.31 -0.02 -0.28
C ARG A 29 -7.31 -0.86 0.50
N VAL A 30 -7.17 -0.63 1.81
CA VAL A 30 -6.25 -1.40 2.66
C VAL A 30 -6.68 -2.86 2.76
N ALA A 31 -7.97 -3.12 2.94
CA ALA A 31 -8.52 -4.48 2.97
C ALA A 31 -8.28 -5.20 1.62
N TRP A 32 -8.52 -4.51 0.51
CA TRP A 32 -8.25 -5.05 -0.82
C TRP A 32 -6.76 -5.36 -1.01
N LEU A 33 -5.86 -4.45 -0.64
CA LEU A 33 -4.42 -4.69 -0.73
C LEU A 33 -4.01 -5.91 0.11
N HIS A 34 -4.59 -6.08 1.30
CA HIS A 34 -4.30 -7.22 2.16
C HIS A 34 -4.79 -8.54 1.55
N ASP A 35 -5.97 -8.57 0.94
CA ASP A 35 -6.49 -9.74 0.24
C ASP A 35 -5.60 -10.11 -0.97
N GLN A 36 -5.17 -9.11 -1.75
CA GLN A 36 -4.38 -9.35 -2.97
C GLN A 36 -2.92 -9.72 -2.70
N PHE A 37 -2.30 -9.13 -1.69
CA PHE A 37 -0.86 -9.29 -1.43
C PHE A 37 -0.56 -10.18 -0.22
N GLY A 38 -1.48 -10.32 0.72
CA GLY A 38 -1.34 -11.14 1.93
C GLY A 38 -0.05 -10.81 2.67
N SER A 39 0.78 -11.84 2.89
CA SER A 39 2.07 -11.74 3.58
C SER A 39 3.12 -10.87 2.87
N ARG A 40 2.87 -10.45 1.62
CA ARG A 40 3.76 -9.55 0.87
C ARG A 40 3.42 -8.08 1.06
N LEU A 41 2.31 -7.75 1.74
CA LEU A 41 1.96 -6.37 2.07
C LEU A 41 2.75 -5.90 3.28
N VAL A 42 3.36 -4.72 3.19
CA VAL A 42 4.09 -4.08 4.30
C VAL A 42 3.69 -2.60 4.41
N LEU A 43 3.67 -2.08 5.64
CA LEU A 43 3.54 -0.64 5.88
C LEU A 43 4.90 -0.06 6.21
N SER A 44 5.43 0.81 5.35
CA SER A 44 6.61 1.63 5.70
C SER A 44 6.16 2.90 6.40
N SER A 45 6.74 3.23 7.55
CA SER A 45 6.40 4.42 8.33
C SER A 45 7.65 5.04 8.94
N SER A 46 7.82 6.36 8.82
CA SER A 46 8.83 7.13 9.57
C SER A 46 8.41 7.43 11.01
N PHE A 47 7.21 7.01 11.42
CA PHE A 47 6.61 7.33 12.72
C PHE A 47 6.47 8.85 12.99
N GLY A 48 6.29 9.65 11.93
CA GLY A 48 5.99 11.08 12.05
C GLY A 48 4.61 11.38 12.67
N LEU A 49 4.29 12.67 12.79
CA LEU A 49 3.13 13.19 13.54
C LEU A 49 1.78 12.50 13.23
N GLN A 50 1.58 12.10 11.98
CA GLN A 50 0.32 11.50 11.51
C GLN A 50 0.38 9.98 11.30
N ALA A 51 1.50 9.33 11.67
CA ALA A 51 1.67 7.89 11.48
C ALA A 51 0.58 7.07 12.21
N ALA A 52 0.09 7.57 13.35
CA ALA A 52 -0.98 6.94 14.12
C ALA A 52 -2.24 6.68 13.29
N VAL A 53 -2.56 7.53 12.31
CA VAL A 53 -3.74 7.35 11.45
C VAL A 53 -3.59 6.11 10.56
N MET A 54 -2.45 5.97 9.89
CA MET A 54 -2.19 4.82 9.02
C MET A 54 -2.00 3.53 9.82
N LEU A 55 -1.30 3.60 10.96
CA LEU A 55 -1.15 2.46 11.87
C LEU A 55 -2.51 1.96 12.36
N HIS A 56 -3.40 2.87 12.74
CA HIS A 56 -4.76 2.52 13.15
C HIS A 56 -5.55 1.89 11.99
N LEU A 57 -5.53 2.51 10.80
CA LEU A 57 -6.24 2.03 9.62
C LEU A 57 -5.80 0.60 9.23
N VAL A 58 -4.50 0.37 9.18
CA VAL A 58 -3.90 -0.93 8.87
C VAL A 58 -4.24 -1.95 9.95
N SER A 59 -4.11 -1.61 11.24
CA SER A 59 -4.42 -2.55 12.32
C SER A 59 -5.86 -3.08 12.29
N LYS A 60 -6.79 -2.34 11.69
CA LYS A 60 -8.22 -2.70 11.58
C LYS A 60 -8.57 -3.47 10.31
N ASN A 61 -7.85 -3.25 9.21
CA ASN A 61 -8.26 -3.73 7.88
C ASN A 61 -7.24 -4.68 7.23
N ALA A 62 -5.99 -4.67 7.71
CA ALA A 62 -4.89 -5.51 7.26
C ALA A 62 -4.05 -5.90 8.50
N PRO A 63 -4.62 -6.69 9.43
CA PRO A 63 -3.93 -7.04 10.67
C PRO A 63 -2.66 -7.85 10.36
N GLU A 64 -1.70 -7.81 11.28
CA GLU A 64 -0.47 -8.62 11.24
C GLU A 64 0.50 -8.29 10.09
N ILE A 65 0.24 -7.26 9.27
CA ILE A 65 1.22 -6.84 8.27
C ILE A 65 2.46 -6.22 8.93
N PRO A 66 3.68 -6.50 8.42
CA PRO A 66 4.90 -5.90 8.97
C PRO A 66 4.90 -4.38 8.82
N VAL A 67 5.26 -3.69 9.91
CA VAL A 67 5.57 -2.26 9.89
C VAL A 67 7.08 -2.07 9.84
N VAL A 68 7.57 -1.42 8.80
CA VAL A 68 8.99 -1.13 8.61
C VAL A 68 9.26 0.33 8.97
N TRP A 69 10.20 0.54 9.88
CA TRP A 69 10.75 1.86 10.21
C TRP A 69 12.23 1.87 9.86
N LEU A 70 12.67 2.97 9.26
CA LEU A 70 14.05 3.22 8.88
C LEU A 70 14.55 4.41 9.70
N ASP A 71 15.74 4.28 10.28
CA ASP A 71 16.48 5.32 11.02
C ASP A 71 17.34 6.14 10.05
#